data_AF-A0A533ZQX5-F1
#
_entry.id   AF-A0A533ZQX5-F1
#
_cell.length_a   1.000
_cell.length_b   1.000
_cell.length_c   1.000
_cell.angle_alpha   90.00
_cell.angle_beta   90.00
_cell.angle_gamma   90.00
#
_symmetry.space_group_name_H-M   'P 1'
#
loop_
_entity.id
_entity.type
_entity.pdbx_description
1 polymer ?
#
loop_
_entity_poly.entity_id
_entity_poly.type
_entity_poly.pdbx_seq_one_letter_code
_entity_poly.pdbx_strand_id
1 'polypeptide(L)'
;MRLVRGLGFTSLVGALMLGSPSSLWAGNLVLEAEVMESSEEMAIPGTGSAHVRSAVIHHRHERDQAAFSEWLRSHQSGGVKFVASDGSAHQAILYRLKHCFGRGLLLYTTSISLPEKAVIRLELPVAP
;
A
#
# COMPACT_ATOMS: atom_id res chain seq x y z
N MET A 1 -7.91 65.96 10.22
CA MET A 1 -8.26 65.23 8.99
C MET A 1 -7.98 63.74 9.23
N ARG A 2 -9.01 62.87 9.02
CA ARG A 2 -9.01 61.44 8.58
C ARG A 2 -7.99 60.46 9.22
N LEU A 3 -8.23 59.19 9.56
CA LEU A 3 -9.35 58.21 9.59
C LEU A 3 -8.72 56.96 10.30
N VAL A 4 -9.29 56.37 11.35
CA VAL A 4 -10.02 55.06 11.41
C VAL A 4 -9.22 53.75 11.11
N ARG A 5 -9.10 52.91 12.17
CA ARG A 5 -9.23 51.43 12.35
C ARG A 5 -8.56 50.37 11.43
N GLY A 6 -8.09 49.30 12.10
CA GLY A 6 -8.09 47.88 11.67
C GLY A 6 -7.04 47.10 12.49
N LEU A 7 -7.34 46.34 13.55
CA LEU A 7 -8.06 45.05 13.67
C LEU A 7 -7.67 44.00 12.62
N GLY A 8 -7.14 42.86 13.07
CA GLY A 8 -7.04 41.62 12.28
C GLY A 8 -5.77 40.82 12.57
N PHE A 9 -5.80 39.97 13.60
CA PHE A 9 -6.00 38.52 13.47
C PHE A 9 -4.71 37.73 13.17
N THR A 10 -4.24 37.08 14.22
CA THR A 10 -3.34 35.94 14.22
C THR A 10 -3.75 34.90 13.16
N SER A 11 -2.82 34.43 12.34
CA SER A 11 -2.99 33.19 11.59
C SER A 11 -1.87 32.21 11.96
N LEU A 12 -2.27 31.29 12.81
CA LEU A 12 -1.58 30.09 13.25
C LEU A 12 -1.52 29.12 12.07
N VAL A 13 -0.36 28.99 11.40
CA VAL A 13 -0.14 27.91 10.43
C VAL A 13 0.30 26.67 11.21
N GLY A 14 -0.69 26.00 11.79
CA GLY A 14 -0.54 24.63 12.28
C GLY A 14 -0.57 23.69 11.08
N ALA A 15 0.61 23.31 10.57
CA ALA A 15 0.74 22.24 9.59
C ALA A 15 0.45 20.89 10.28
N LEU A 16 -0.83 20.54 10.37
CA LEU A 16 -1.28 19.21 10.72
C LEU A 16 -0.87 18.28 9.57
N MET A 17 0.18 17.48 9.77
CA MET A 17 0.62 16.43 8.84
C MET A 17 -0.44 15.32 8.81
N LEU A 18 -1.56 15.59 8.15
CA LEU A 18 -2.55 14.60 7.75
C LEU A 18 -1.86 13.68 6.74
N GLY A 19 -1.63 12.42 7.12
CA GLY A 19 -1.08 11.42 6.22
C GLY A 19 -1.79 11.43 4.87
N SER A 20 -1.04 11.33 3.77
CA SER A 20 -1.55 11.46 2.40
C SER A 20 -2.66 10.44 2.14
N PRO A 21 -3.87 10.85 1.70
CA PRO A 21 -4.98 9.92 1.48
C PRO A 21 -4.65 8.85 0.45
N SER A 22 -5.39 7.74 0.49
CA SER A 22 -5.51 6.84 -0.66
C SER A 22 -5.83 7.68 -1.89
N SER A 23 -4.92 7.72 -2.85
CA SER A 23 -5.09 8.52 -4.06
C SER A 23 -5.52 7.61 -5.21
N LEU A 24 -6.56 8.01 -5.92
CA LEU A 24 -6.96 7.41 -7.18
C LEU A 24 -6.16 8.10 -8.28
N TRP A 25 -4.92 7.67 -8.51
CA TRP A 25 -4.10 8.22 -9.58
C TRP A 25 -4.17 7.30 -10.79
N ALA A 26 -4.61 7.84 -11.93
CA ALA A 26 -4.58 7.15 -13.23
C ALA A 26 -5.35 5.81 -13.27
N GLY A 27 -6.41 5.67 -12.46
CA GLY A 27 -7.20 4.45 -12.38
C GLY A 27 -6.62 3.38 -11.45
N ASN A 28 -5.63 3.73 -10.62
CA ASN A 28 -5.09 2.86 -9.57
C ASN A 28 -5.46 3.42 -8.18
N LEU A 29 -5.86 2.52 -7.28
CA LEU A 29 -5.97 2.77 -5.84
C LEU A 29 -4.57 2.65 -5.24
N VAL A 30 -4.05 3.76 -4.71
CA VAL A 30 -2.72 3.79 -4.08
C VAL A 30 -2.88 3.90 -2.57
N LEU A 31 -2.28 3.00 -1.80
CA LEU A 31 -2.32 3.00 -0.33
C LEU A 31 -1.04 2.47 0.31
N GLU A 32 -0.85 2.73 1.60
CA GLU A 32 0.25 2.14 2.38
C GLU A 32 -0.21 0.84 3.06
N ALA A 33 0.60 -0.20 2.93
CA ALA A 33 0.40 -1.48 3.57
C ALA A 33 1.59 -1.85 4.45
N GLU A 34 1.30 -2.42 5.61
CA GLU A 34 2.30 -2.98 6.51
C GLU A 34 2.46 -4.48 6.24
N VAL A 35 3.71 -4.94 6.26
CA VAL A 35 4.09 -6.34 6.14
C VAL A 35 3.94 -6.99 7.52
N MET A 36 3.04 -7.96 7.63
CA MET A 36 2.81 -8.70 8.87
C MET A 36 3.77 -9.87 9.03
N GLU A 37 4.03 -10.56 7.93
CA GLU A 37 4.86 -11.76 7.86
C GLU A 37 5.49 -11.82 6.47
N SER A 38 6.69 -12.35 6.38
CA SER A 38 7.40 -12.56 5.12
C SER A 38 8.01 -13.96 5.07
N SER A 39 7.93 -14.63 3.93
CA SER A 39 8.64 -15.88 3.72
C SER A 39 10.08 -15.62 3.30
N GLU A 40 10.92 -16.62 3.55
CA GLU A 40 12.20 -16.74 2.86
C GLU A 40 11.98 -17.02 1.36
N GLU A 41 13.07 -16.97 0.62
CA GLU A 41 13.09 -17.27 -0.80
C GLU A 41 12.80 -18.76 -1.04
N MET A 42 11.78 -19.05 -1.84
CA MET A 42 11.41 -20.42 -2.19
C MET A 42 11.64 -20.65 -3.68
N ALA A 43 12.45 -21.67 -4.01
CA ALA A 43 12.63 -22.09 -5.40
C ALA A 43 11.32 -22.66 -5.95
N ILE A 44 10.93 -22.25 -7.17
CA ILE A 44 9.76 -22.81 -7.84
C ILE A 44 10.18 -24.09 -8.58
N PRO A 45 9.68 -25.28 -8.20
CA PRO A 45 10.06 -26.54 -8.84
C PRO A 45 9.82 -26.50 -10.36
N GLY A 46 10.81 -26.96 -11.13
CA GLY A 46 10.68 -27.07 -12.60
C GLY A 46 10.92 -25.79 -13.40
N THR A 47 11.28 -24.68 -12.76
CA THR A 47 11.52 -23.38 -13.43
C THR A 47 12.99 -22.95 -13.48
N GLY A 48 13.91 -23.84 -13.12
CA GLY A 48 15.34 -23.54 -13.05
C GLY A 48 15.67 -22.70 -11.83
N SER A 49 16.02 -21.42 -12.05
CA SER A 49 16.45 -20.46 -11.02
C SER A 49 15.36 -19.44 -10.66
N ALA A 50 14.08 -19.72 -10.95
CA ALA A 50 13.02 -18.81 -10.53
C ALA A 50 12.69 -19.03 -9.06
N HIS A 51 12.69 -17.94 -8.31
CA HIS A 51 12.37 -17.93 -6.90
C HIS A 51 11.13 -17.08 -6.66
N VAL A 52 10.30 -17.52 -5.72
CA VAL A 52 9.14 -16.77 -5.24
C VAL A 52 9.34 -16.44 -3.78
N ARG A 53 8.94 -15.22 -3.43
CA ARG A 53 8.81 -14.75 -2.06
C ARG A 53 7.35 -14.37 -1.83
N SER A 54 6.93 -14.45 -0.57
CA SER A 54 5.59 -14.11 -0.16
C SER A 54 5.61 -13.19 1.04
N ALA A 55 4.60 -12.33 1.14
CA ALA A 55 4.38 -11.50 2.31
C ALA A 55 2.88 -11.41 2.61
N VAL A 56 2.52 -11.57 3.88
CA VAL A 56 1.17 -11.25 4.36
C VAL A 56 1.15 -9.77 4.68
N ILE A 57 0.20 -9.05 4.11
CA ILE A 57 0.11 -7.60 4.27
C ILE A 57 -1.28 -7.18 4.76
N HIS A 58 -1.34 -6.04 5.43
CA HIS A 58 -2.58 -5.37 5.78
C HIS A 58 -2.45 -3.86 5.55
N HIS A 59 -3.59 -3.17 5.43
CA HIS A 59 -3.59 -1.71 5.35
C HIS A 59 -2.90 -1.10 6.58
N ARG A 60 -2.08 -0.07 6.38
CA ARG A 60 -1.42 0.63 7.48
C ARG A 60 -2.37 1.59 8.21
N HIS A 61 -3.21 2.30 7.44
CA HIS A 61 -4.11 3.32 7.99
C HIS A 61 -5.54 2.81 8.00
N GLU A 62 -6.23 2.93 9.14
CA GLU A 62 -7.62 2.46 9.32
C GLU A 62 -8.58 3.01 8.25
N ARG A 63 -8.36 4.26 7.81
CA ARG A 63 -9.17 4.89 6.74
C ARG A 63 -9.11 4.14 5.40
N ASP A 64 -8.02 3.41 5.13
CA ASP A 64 -7.82 2.69 3.87
C ASP A 64 -8.40 1.26 3.95
N GLN A 65 -8.81 0.82 5.14
CA GLN A 65 -9.35 -0.51 5.41
C GLN A 65 -10.52 -0.87 4.48
N ALA A 66 -11.47 0.04 4.34
CA ALA A 66 -12.67 -0.19 3.55
C ALA A 66 -12.32 -0.36 2.06
N ALA A 67 -11.51 0.56 1.51
CA ALA A 67 -11.09 0.53 0.12
C ALA A 67 -10.25 -0.73 -0.18
N PHE A 68 -9.29 -1.07 0.69
CA PHE A 68 -8.47 -2.26 0.53
C PHE A 68 -9.29 -3.55 0.61
N SER A 69 -10.21 -3.64 1.56
CA SER A 69 -11.09 -4.80 1.71
C SER A 69 -12.01 -5.00 0.51
N GLU A 70 -12.52 -3.90 -0.06
CA GLU A 70 -13.38 -3.94 -1.24
C GLU A 70 -12.60 -4.33 -2.50
N TRP A 71 -11.37 -3.83 -2.65
CA TRP A 71 -10.48 -4.26 -3.73
C TRP A 71 -10.18 -5.75 -3.65
N LEU A 72 -9.81 -6.27 -2.47
CA LEU A 72 -9.58 -7.70 -2.26
C LEU A 72 -10.83 -8.55 -2.53
N ARG A 73 -12.03 -8.02 -2.26
CA ARG A 73 -13.30 -8.74 -2.52
C ARG A 73 -13.61 -8.83 -4.00
N SER A 74 -13.38 -7.74 -4.74
CA SER A 74 -13.58 -7.67 -6.19
C SER A 74 -12.51 -8.43 -6.98
N HIS A 75 -11.29 -8.52 -6.44
CA HIS A 75 -10.15 -9.20 -7.06
C HIS A 75 -9.69 -10.37 -6.18
N GLN A 76 -10.13 -11.60 -6.49
CA GLN A 76 -9.63 -12.79 -5.76
C GLN A 76 -8.11 -12.92 -5.85
N SER A 77 -7.57 -12.55 -7.01
CA SER A 77 -6.15 -12.30 -7.27
C SER A 77 -6.01 -11.20 -8.32
N GLY A 78 -4.98 -10.37 -8.22
CA GLY A 78 -4.70 -9.36 -9.23
C GLY A 78 -3.22 -9.02 -9.32
N GLY A 79 -2.76 -8.66 -10.52
CA GLY A 79 -1.44 -8.07 -10.69
C GLY A 79 -1.41 -6.68 -10.07
N VAL A 80 -0.41 -6.43 -9.22
CA VAL A 80 -0.24 -5.16 -8.51
C VAL A 80 1.19 -4.70 -8.62
N LYS A 81 1.42 -3.41 -8.39
CA LYS A 81 2.76 -2.90 -8.13
C LYS A 81 2.90 -2.57 -6.66
N PHE A 82 4.10 -2.75 -6.13
CA PHE A 82 4.45 -2.21 -4.83
C PHE A 82 5.76 -1.45 -4.91
N VAL A 83 5.90 -0.43 -4.08
CA VAL A 83 7.13 0.33 -3.88
C VAL A 83 7.68 -0.02 -2.50
N ALA A 84 8.88 -0.58 -2.47
CA ALA A 84 9.57 -0.95 -1.23
C ALA A 84 10.12 0.29 -0.51
N SER A 85 10.59 0.11 0.73
CA SER A 85 11.12 1.19 1.56
C SER A 85 12.34 1.91 0.96
N ASP A 86 13.07 1.24 0.06
CA ASP A 86 14.20 1.80 -0.67
C ASP A 86 13.76 2.64 -1.91
N GLY A 87 12.46 2.76 -2.15
CA GLY A 87 11.87 3.49 -3.27
C GLY A 87 11.79 2.70 -4.58
N SER A 88 12.26 1.44 -4.61
CA SER A 88 12.22 0.60 -5.80
C SER A 88 10.82 0.03 -6.04
N ALA A 89 10.37 0.05 -7.30
CA ALA A 89 9.05 -0.43 -7.71
C ALA A 89 9.12 -1.84 -8.29
N HIS A 90 8.24 -2.73 -7.83
CA HIS A 90 8.22 -4.15 -8.16
C HIS A 90 6.82 -4.61 -8.58
N GLN A 91 6.77 -5.62 -9.43
CA GLN A 91 5.53 -6.30 -9.80
C GLN A 91 5.25 -7.46 -8.85
N ALA A 92 3.99 -7.67 -8.53
CA ALA A 92 3.53 -8.74 -7.67
C ALA A 92 2.13 -9.22 -8.05
N ILE A 93 1.73 -10.34 -7.47
CA ILE A 93 0.34 -10.79 -7.47
C ILE A 93 -0.18 -10.69 -6.05
N LEU A 94 -1.31 -10.02 -5.85
CA LEU A 94 -1.97 -9.92 -4.56
C LEU A 94 -3.18 -10.85 -4.53
N TYR A 95 -3.19 -11.78 -3.59
CA TYR A 95 -4.30 -12.72 -3.35
C TYR A 95 -5.09 -12.32 -2.11
N ARG A 96 -6.41 -12.48 -2.17
CA ARG A 96 -7.26 -12.34 -0.99
C ARG A 96 -7.18 -13.57 -0.09
N LEU A 97 -6.93 -13.36 1.20
CA LEU A 97 -7.03 -14.40 2.22
C LEU A 97 -8.48 -14.51 2.74
N LYS A 98 -9.19 -15.60 2.40
CA LYS A 98 -10.63 -15.77 2.69
C LYS A 98 -11.00 -15.69 4.17
N HIS A 99 -10.16 -16.20 5.05
CA HIS A 99 -10.40 -16.26 6.50
C HIS A 99 -9.76 -15.10 7.29
N CYS A 100 -9.08 -14.19 6.60
CA CYS A 100 -8.29 -13.12 7.21
C CYS A 100 -8.71 -11.77 6.61
N PHE A 101 -9.88 -11.28 7.01
CA PHE A 101 -10.44 -10.03 6.49
C PHE A 101 -9.46 -8.85 6.59
N GLY A 102 -9.36 -8.05 5.53
CA GLY A 102 -8.44 -6.90 5.45
C GLY A 102 -6.97 -7.24 5.25
N ARG A 103 -6.64 -8.53 5.04
CA ARG A 103 -5.29 -9.03 4.77
C ARG A 103 -5.18 -9.60 3.36
N GLY A 104 -4.04 -9.37 2.72
CA GLY A 104 -3.68 -9.93 1.43
C GLY A 104 -2.39 -10.73 1.49
N LEU A 105 -2.25 -11.69 0.58
CA LEU A 105 -1.01 -12.42 0.33
C LEU A 105 -0.35 -11.86 -0.93
N LEU A 106 0.76 -11.18 -0.76
CA LEU A 106 1.57 -10.64 -1.84
C LEU A 106 2.59 -11.70 -2.28
N LEU A 107 2.62 -12.04 -3.56
CA LEU A 107 3.59 -12.95 -4.17
C LEU A 107 4.44 -12.18 -5.19
N TYR A 108 5.76 -12.31 -5.10
CA TYR A 108 6.70 -11.60 -5.97
C TYR A 108 7.96 -12.44 -6.20
N THR A 109 8.65 -12.16 -7.31
CA THR A 109 9.86 -12.92 -7.73
C THR A 109 11.14 -12.10 -7.66
N THR A 110 11.06 -10.85 -7.18
CA THR A 110 12.22 -9.99 -7.02
C THR A 110 12.99 -10.36 -5.75
N SER A 111 14.30 -10.13 -5.74
CA SER A 111 15.18 -10.47 -4.61
C SER A 111 15.10 -9.50 -3.43
N ILE A 112 14.16 -8.56 -3.46
CA ILE A 112 13.96 -7.61 -2.36
C ILE A 112 13.44 -8.34 -1.13
N SER A 113 14.00 -8.01 0.04
CA SER A 113 13.49 -8.49 1.31
C SER A 113 12.46 -7.50 1.84
N LEU A 114 11.28 -7.99 2.19
CA LEU A 114 10.23 -7.24 2.86
C LEU A 114 10.19 -7.67 4.32
N PRO A 115 10.93 -7.03 5.25
CA PRO A 115 10.93 -7.45 6.63
C PRO A 115 9.58 -7.19 7.29
N GLU A 116 9.27 -7.94 8.35
CA GLU A 116 8.10 -7.68 9.18
C GLU A 116 8.06 -6.22 9.66
N LYS A 117 6.86 -5.65 9.69
CA LYS A 117 6.55 -4.24 9.98
C LYS A 117 7.08 -3.24 8.96
N ALA A 118 7.66 -3.70 7.85
CA ALA A 118 7.96 -2.80 6.74
C ALA A 118 6.66 -2.19 6.19
N VAL A 119 6.73 -0.92 5.84
CA VAL A 119 5.64 -0.23 5.14
C VAL A 119 5.99 -0.14 3.68
N ILE A 120 5.13 -0.70 2.83
CA ILE A 120 5.23 -0.62 1.37
C ILE A 120 4.07 0.22 0.83
N ARG A 121 4.28 0.87 -0.30
CA ARG A 121 3.18 1.52 -1.03
C ARG A 121 2.64 0.57 -2.08
N LEU A 122 1.36 0.26 -2.03
CA LEU A 122 0.68 -0.54 -3.04
C LEU A 122 0.04 0.36 -4.09
N GLU A 123 0.08 -0.09 -5.34
CA GLU A 123 -0.68 0.46 -6.46
C GLU A 123 -1.57 -0.65 -7.02
N LEU A 124 -2.87 -0.53 -6.77
CA LEU A 124 -3.88 -1.53 -7.06
C LEU A 124 -4.71 -1.08 -8.27
N PRO A 125 -4.77 -1.82 -9.39
CA PRO A 125 -5.58 -1.43 -10.54
C PRO A 125 -7.08 -1.44 -10.17
N VAL A 126 -7.82 -0.39 -10.53
CA VAL A 126 -9.26 -0.28 -10.25
C VAL A 126 -10.10 -0.93 -11.36
N ALA A 127 -9.53 -1.16 -12.53
CA ALA A 127 -10.13 -1.94 -13.61
C ALA A 127 -9.71 -3.41 -13.54
N PRO A 128 -10.63 -4.37 -13.74
CA PRO A 128 -10.34 -5.80 -13.77
C PRO A 128 -9.53 -6.24 -15.00
#